data_AF-A0A0J8C2E7-F1
#
_entry.id   AF-A0A0J8C2E7-F1
#
_cell.length_a   1.000
_cell.length_b   1.000
_cell.length_c   1.000
_cell.angle_alpha   90.00
_cell.angle_beta   90.00
_cell.angle_gamma   90.00
#
_symmetry.space_group_name_H-M   'P 1'
#
loop_
_entity.id
_entity.type
_entity.pdbx_description
1 polymer ?
#
loop_
_entity_poly.entity_id
_entity_poly.type
_entity_poly.pdbx_seq_one_letter_code
_entity_poly.pdbx_strand_id
1 'polypeptide(L)'
;MMRRDVHDELRARLHEAAEAHEPHRERILARIERGMADPSGQRPDHRATRPPVYGWARVVTATAAVAGVLAVGGYAVASAVKGDTPQQTVATSPTPAPSPDATSRPPAPPADPAPEDPPESHETAKAPTRQPTATAAPPAARGEKDGPLWSDGSVDPHSNDFWAQSNLTLKTSEHLTALTVQLKVAQTGGVTSTGAWRSLPEDDFTLTVEEKDGFLVYTWVLKEGRTVREGEWVFAGQYDHERGGRDAKDDSYAMTATAGGEQLSVAGDFAPHDDNDSAADGDS
;
A
#
# COMPACT_ATOMS: atom_id res chain seq x y z
N MET A 1 46.88 -9.67 0.62
CA MET A 1 45.89 -9.33 -0.43
C MET A 1 44.52 -9.38 0.21
N MET A 2 43.89 -8.23 0.37
CA MET A 2 42.70 -8.08 1.22
C MET A 2 41.44 -8.23 0.37
N ARG A 3 40.41 -8.92 0.91
CA ARG A 3 39.12 -9.16 0.23
C ARG A 3 38.43 -7.91 -0.32
N ARG A 4 38.75 -6.73 0.20
CA ARG A 4 38.24 -5.43 -0.26
C ARG A 4 38.68 -5.11 -1.70
N ASP A 5 39.94 -5.41 -2.02
CA ASP A 5 40.51 -5.13 -3.35
C ASP A 5 39.78 -5.91 -4.46
N VAL A 6 39.34 -7.14 -4.16
CA VAL A 6 38.60 -8.00 -5.11
C VAL A 6 37.19 -7.47 -5.38
N HIS A 7 36.52 -6.91 -4.36
CA HIS A 7 35.19 -6.33 -4.53
C HIS A 7 35.22 -5.03 -5.32
N ASP A 8 36.25 -4.20 -5.11
CA ASP A 8 36.41 -2.95 -5.85
C ASP A 8 36.78 -3.20 -7.31
N GLU A 9 37.60 -4.23 -7.59
CA GLU A 9 37.89 -4.67 -8.95
C GLU A 9 36.65 -5.22 -9.68
N LEU A 10 35.82 -6.01 -8.98
CA LEU A 10 34.55 -6.49 -9.53
C LEU A 10 33.60 -5.33 -9.84
N ARG A 11 33.49 -4.34 -8.95
CA ARG A 11 32.64 -3.16 -9.17
C ARG A 11 33.13 -2.35 -10.39
N ALA A 12 34.45 -2.18 -10.54
CA ALA A 12 35.01 -1.48 -11.69
C ALA A 12 34.70 -2.20 -13.01
N ARG A 13 34.87 -3.53 -13.06
CA ARG A 13 34.55 -4.33 -14.25
C ARG A 13 33.05 -4.31 -14.60
N LEU A 14 32.17 -4.30 -13.59
CA LEU A 14 30.73 -4.17 -13.83
C LEU A 14 30.37 -2.79 -14.35
N HIS A 15 31.03 -1.74 -13.88
CA HIS A 15 30.81 -0.37 -14.37
C HIS A 15 31.27 -0.22 -15.82
N GLU A 16 32.47 -0.73 -16.15
CA GLU A 16 32.99 -0.75 -17.52
C GLU A 16 32.08 -1.54 -18.48
N ALA A 17 31.60 -2.72 -18.04
CA ALA A 17 30.67 -3.52 -18.83
C ALA A 17 29.30 -2.83 -19.02
N ALA A 18 28.84 -2.05 -18.03
CA ALA A 18 27.61 -1.27 -18.14
C ALA A 18 27.78 -0.07 -19.08
N GLU A 19 28.91 0.62 -19.04
CA GLU A 19 29.23 1.74 -19.95
C GLU A 19 29.39 1.27 -21.40
N ALA A 20 29.94 0.08 -21.63
CA ALA A 20 30.06 -0.52 -22.96
C ALA A 20 28.73 -1.08 -23.50
N HIS A 21 27.68 -1.17 -22.67
CA HIS A 21 26.41 -1.72 -23.09
C HIS A 21 25.55 -0.68 -23.81
N GLU A 22 25.50 -0.75 -25.14
CA GLU A 22 24.53 -0.01 -25.93
C GLU A 22 23.23 -0.80 -26.11
N PRO A 23 22.12 -0.40 -25.47
CA PRO A 23 20.85 -1.07 -25.66
C PRO A 23 20.35 -0.89 -27.10
N HIS A 24 19.89 -1.96 -27.72
CA HIS A 24 19.30 -1.93 -29.07
C HIS A 24 17.96 -1.17 -29.07
N ARG A 25 18.06 0.17 -29.15
CA ARG A 25 16.93 1.11 -29.06
C ARG A 25 15.84 0.81 -30.07
N GLU A 26 16.19 0.40 -31.29
CA GLU A 26 15.24 0.02 -32.33
C GLU A 26 14.37 -1.17 -31.91
N ARG A 27 14.97 -2.18 -31.27
CA ARG A 27 14.25 -3.36 -30.79
C ARG A 27 13.35 -3.05 -29.61
N ILE A 28 13.79 -2.15 -28.73
CA ILE A 28 13.01 -1.66 -27.58
C ILE A 28 11.79 -0.90 -28.09
N LEU A 29 11.98 0.06 -29.01
CA LEU A 29 10.89 0.85 -29.59
C LEU A 29 9.94 -0.03 -30.39
N ALA A 30 10.43 -0.95 -31.21
CA ALA A 30 9.58 -1.89 -31.95
C ALA A 30 8.74 -2.79 -31.04
N ARG A 31 9.22 -3.11 -29.82
CA ARG A 31 8.42 -3.84 -28.83
C ARG A 31 7.37 -2.96 -28.15
N ILE A 32 7.71 -1.71 -27.86
CA ILE A 32 6.78 -0.73 -27.29
C ILE A 32 5.67 -0.41 -28.29
N GLU A 33 6.00 -0.10 -29.54
CA GLU A 33 5.04 0.15 -30.61
C GLU A 33 4.11 -1.04 -30.83
N ARG A 34 4.65 -2.27 -30.78
CA ARG A 34 3.83 -3.50 -30.86
C ARG A 34 2.90 -3.66 -29.65
N GLY A 35 3.33 -3.27 -28.46
CA GLY A 35 2.51 -3.30 -27.25
C GLY A 35 1.44 -2.20 -27.22
N MET A 36 1.69 -1.05 -27.86
CA MET A 36 0.73 0.05 -27.96
C MET A 36 -0.27 -0.12 -29.12
N ALA A 37 0.14 -0.81 -30.20
CA ALA A 37 -0.71 -1.10 -31.35
C ALA A 37 -1.69 -2.26 -31.11
N ASP A 38 -1.62 -2.92 -29.95
CA ASP A 38 -2.57 -3.96 -29.53
C ASP A 38 -3.52 -3.41 -28.45
N PRO A 39 -4.64 -2.76 -28.82
CA PRO A 39 -5.63 -2.26 -27.87
C PRO A 39 -6.46 -3.38 -27.21
N SER A 40 -6.20 -4.65 -27.55
CA SER A 40 -6.73 -5.83 -26.89
C SER A 40 -5.61 -6.53 -26.16
N GLY A 41 -5.68 -6.71 -24.84
CA GLY A 41 -4.66 -7.40 -24.05
C GLY A 41 -4.51 -8.90 -24.33
N GLN A 42 -4.54 -9.34 -25.59
CA GLN A 42 -4.35 -10.72 -26.01
C GLN A 42 -2.85 -10.99 -26.24
N ARG A 43 -2.21 -11.54 -25.22
CA ARG A 43 -0.87 -12.15 -25.35
C ARG A 43 -0.84 -13.10 -26.56
N PRO A 44 0.22 -13.11 -27.38
CA PRO A 44 0.36 -14.11 -28.42
C PRO A 44 0.62 -15.47 -27.77
N ASP A 45 -0.39 -16.34 -27.80
CA ASP A 45 -0.27 -17.74 -27.41
C ASP A 45 0.82 -18.42 -28.24
N HIS A 46 1.92 -18.79 -27.58
CA HIS A 46 2.83 -19.76 -28.13
C HIS A 46 2.14 -21.12 -28.16
N ARG A 47 1.64 -21.47 -29.35
CA ARG A 47 1.32 -22.81 -29.86
C ARG A 47 1.77 -23.94 -28.92
N ALA A 48 0.90 -24.31 -27.99
CA ALA A 48 0.89 -25.61 -27.36
C ALA A 48 -0.21 -26.43 -28.05
N THR A 49 0.18 -27.25 -29.02
CA THR A 49 -0.69 -28.24 -29.63
C THR A 49 -1.05 -29.31 -28.59
N ARG A 50 -2.21 -29.18 -27.94
CA ARG A 50 -2.94 -30.28 -27.28
C ARG A 50 -4.45 -30.10 -27.50
N PRO A 51 -5.21 -31.19 -27.75
CA PRO A 51 -6.58 -31.09 -28.28
C PRO A 51 -7.58 -30.63 -27.20
N PRO A 52 -8.60 -29.83 -27.57
CA PRO A 52 -9.63 -29.38 -26.64
C PRO A 52 -10.64 -30.51 -26.39
N VAL A 53 -10.68 -30.99 -25.15
CA VAL A 53 -11.82 -31.76 -24.65
C VAL A 53 -12.91 -30.78 -24.21
N TYR A 54 -14.02 -30.88 -24.91
CA TYR A 54 -15.31 -30.22 -24.71
C TYR A 54 -15.74 -30.21 -23.24
N GLY A 55 -16.05 -29.03 -22.68
CA GLY A 55 -16.55 -28.98 -21.31
C GLY A 55 -17.08 -27.66 -20.76
N TRP A 56 -17.19 -26.58 -21.55
CA TRP A 56 -17.79 -25.33 -21.05
C TRP A 56 -18.69 -24.68 -22.10
N ALA A 57 -19.83 -25.31 -22.34
CA ALA A 57 -20.92 -24.72 -23.09
C ALA A 57 -22.24 -25.33 -22.63
N ARG A 58 -22.75 -24.90 -21.47
CA ARG A 58 -24.18 -24.98 -21.11
C ARG A 58 -24.54 -23.98 -19.99
N VAL A 59 -24.72 -22.70 -20.32
CA VAL A 59 -25.87 -21.92 -19.80
C VAL A 59 -26.27 -20.86 -20.85
N VAL A 60 -27.16 -21.30 -21.74
CA VAL A 60 -28.14 -20.51 -22.50
C VAL A 60 -29.45 -21.14 -21.99
N THR A 61 -30.43 -20.48 -21.36
CA THR A 61 -31.35 -19.45 -21.87
C THR A 61 -32.46 -19.24 -20.82
N ALA A 62 -32.79 -17.98 -20.51
CA ALA A 62 -34.13 -17.44 -20.15
C ALA A 62 -33.85 -15.98 -19.73
N THR A 63 -34.23 -14.91 -20.43
CA THR A 63 -35.55 -14.55 -20.93
C THR A 63 -35.40 -13.52 -22.06
N ALA A 64 -35.95 -13.84 -23.23
CA ALA A 64 -36.24 -12.85 -24.26
C ALA A 64 -37.56 -12.14 -23.90
N ALA A 65 -37.52 -10.82 -23.67
CA ALA A 65 -38.60 -9.88 -23.99
C ALA A 65 -38.16 -8.42 -23.71
N VAL A 66 -38.41 -7.57 -24.71
CA VAL A 66 -38.37 -6.08 -24.69
C VAL A 66 -36.99 -5.41 -24.84
N ALA A 67 -36.61 -5.13 -26.09
CA ALA A 67 -36.35 -3.76 -26.60
C ALA A 67 -35.77 -3.83 -28.02
N GLY A 68 -36.66 -4.04 -29.00
CA GLY A 68 -36.39 -3.63 -30.37
C GLY A 68 -36.79 -2.18 -30.55
N VAL A 69 -36.01 -1.47 -31.38
CA VAL A 69 -36.20 -0.11 -31.92
C VAL A 69 -35.47 1.01 -31.15
N LEU A 70 -34.30 1.41 -31.68
CA LEU A 70 -34.02 2.75 -32.24
C LEU A 70 -32.65 2.68 -32.98
N ALA A 71 -32.71 2.53 -34.30
CA ALA A 71 -32.29 3.56 -35.28
C ALA A 71 -30.75 3.67 -35.40
N VAL A 72 -30.12 3.01 -36.37
CA VAL A 72 -29.89 3.55 -37.75
C VAL A 72 -29.90 5.08 -37.78
N GLY A 73 -28.72 5.68 -37.84
CA GLY A 73 -28.56 7.07 -38.25
C GLY A 73 -27.23 7.66 -37.80
N GLY A 74 -26.27 7.81 -38.71
CA GLY A 74 -25.18 8.75 -38.49
C GLY A 74 -23.80 8.36 -38.99
N TYR A 75 -23.67 7.75 -40.17
CA TYR A 75 -22.42 7.82 -40.92
C TYR A 75 -22.49 9.01 -41.88
N ALA A 76 -21.84 10.13 -41.54
CA ALA A 76 -21.16 11.04 -42.47
C ALA A 76 -20.70 12.36 -41.82
N VAL A 77 -19.37 12.55 -41.83
CA VAL A 77 -18.62 13.81 -42.06
C VAL A 77 -18.69 14.93 -41.00
N ALA A 78 -17.54 15.14 -40.32
CA ALA A 78 -16.84 16.43 -40.39
C ALA A 78 -15.36 16.26 -40.02
N SER A 79 -14.52 16.42 -41.05
CA SER A 79 -13.11 16.76 -40.94
C SER A 79 -12.92 18.13 -40.27
N ALA A 80 -11.75 18.29 -39.63
CA ALA A 80 -11.10 19.53 -39.18
C ALA A 80 -11.34 19.95 -37.72
N VAL A 81 -10.49 19.47 -36.81
CA VAL A 81 -9.65 20.38 -36.01
C VAL A 81 -8.22 19.82 -36.01
N LYS A 82 -7.33 20.65 -36.53
CA LYS A 82 -5.89 20.53 -36.49
C LYS A 82 -5.41 21.40 -35.33
N GLY A 83 -4.48 20.87 -34.54
CA GLY A 83 -3.68 21.62 -33.57
C GLY A 83 -4.25 21.65 -32.16
N ASP A 84 -3.70 20.81 -31.28
CA ASP A 84 -2.78 21.28 -30.23
C ASP A 84 -2.43 20.08 -29.33
N THR A 85 -1.21 19.58 -29.50
CA THR A 85 -0.60 18.60 -28.59
C THR A 85 -0.04 19.40 -27.41
N PRO A 86 -0.53 19.24 -26.17
CA PRO A 86 0.17 19.82 -25.04
C PRO A 86 1.51 19.08 -24.89
N GLN A 87 2.61 19.79 -25.08
CA GLN A 87 3.95 19.31 -24.72
C GLN A 87 3.93 19.01 -23.22
N GLN A 88 4.02 17.73 -22.86
CA GLN A 88 4.39 17.34 -21.50
C GLN A 88 5.86 17.68 -21.30
N THR A 89 6.12 18.86 -20.75
CA THR A 89 7.42 19.26 -20.23
C THR A 89 7.66 18.46 -18.95
N VAL A 90 8.45 17.39 -19.05
CA VAL A 90 8.96 16.67 -17.88
C VAL A 90 10.00 17.57 -17.21
N ALA A 91 9.75 17.96 -15.96
CA ALA A 91 10.72 18.67 -15.14
C ALA A 91 11.87 17.71 -14.78
N THR A 92 13.04 17.91 -15.39
CA THR A 92 14.27 17.29 -14.90
C THR A 92 14.72 18.05 -13.66
N SER A 93 14.91 17.32 -12.56
CA SER A 93 15.50 17.90 -11.34
C SER A 93 16.94 18.35 -11.63
N PRO A 94 17.35 19.56 -11.21
CA PRO A 94 18.74 20.00 -11.37
C PRO A 94 19.67 19.22 -10.43
N THR A 95 20.88 18.98 -10.92
CA THR A 95 22.05 18.41 -10.22
C THR A 95 22.25 19.01 -8.82
N PRO A 96 22.45 18.19 -7.75
CA PRO A 96 22.79 18.70 -6.43
C PRO A 96 24.18 19.36 -6.43
N ALA A 97 24.24 20.62 -6.01
CA ALA A 97 25.49 21.34 -5.74
C ALA A 97 26.12 20.84 -4.41
N PRO A 98 27.45 20.83 -4.28
CA PRO A 98 28.14 20.30 -3.11
C PRO A 98 27.89 21.16 -1.84
N SER A 99 27.67 20.49 -0.71
CA SER A 99 27.51 21.11 0.61
C SER A 99 28.85 21.67 1.13
N PRO A 100 28.89 22.89 1.70
CA PRO A 100 30.10 23.40 2.35
C PRO A 100 30.31 22.83 3.77
N ASP A 101 31.59 22.76 4.11
CA ASP A 101 32.22 22.11 5.25
C ASP A 101 31.66 22.42 6.66
N ALA A 102 31.78 21.38 7.49
CA ALA A 102 31.55 21.37 8.93
C ALA A 102 32.53 22.30 9.67
N THR A 103 31.99 23.21 10.50
CA THR A 103 32.76 23.89 11.54
C THR A 103 32.33 23.38 12.91
N SER A 104 33.24 22.64 13.55
CA SER A 104 33.18 22.21 14.94
C SER A 104 33.23 23.41 15.90
N ARG A 105 32.25 23.53 16.81
CA ARG A 105 32.47 24.10 18.15
C ARG A 105 31.33 23.74 19.12
N PRO A 106 31.60 23.07 20.25
CA PRO A 106 30.59 22.83 21.28
C PRO A 106 30.44 24.03 22.23
N PRO A 107 29.24 24.35 22.73
CA PRO A 107 29.06 25.32 23.82
C PRO A 107 29.28 24.66 25.20
N ALA A 108 29.95 25.37 26.10
CA ALA A 108 30.15 24.98 27.51
C ALA A 108 28.91 25.32 28.38
N PRO A 109 28.65 24.57 29.46
CA PRO A 109 27.48 24.78 30.33
C PRO A 109 27.75 25.84 31.42
N PRO A 110 26.77 26.69 31.78
CA PRO A 110 26.86 27.50 32.99
C PRO A 110 26.40 26.73 34.24
N ALA A 111 27.03 27.06 35.36
CA ALA A 111 26.90 26.46 36.69
C ALA A 111 25.69 26.95 37.49
N ASP A 112 25.21 26.09 38.40
CA ASP A 112 24.24 26.38 39.45
C ASP A 112 24.69 27.52 40.39
N PRO A 113 23.72 28.25 40.96
CA PRO A 113 23.68 28.36 42.41
C PRO A 113 22.26 28.18 43.00
N ALA A 114 22.22 27.57 44.19
CA ALA A 114 21.12 27.59 45.16
C ALA A 114 21.70 27.97 46.53
N PRO A 115 20.92 28.29 47.60
CA PRO A 115 19.53 28.76 47.69
C PRO A 115 19.38 30.02 48.59
N GLU A 116 18.32 30.83 48.42
CA GLU A 116 17.83 31.73 49.48
C GLU A 116 16.28 31.80 49.46
N ASP A 117 15.67 31.50 50.61
CA ASP A 117 14.25 31.70 50.99
C ASP A 117 14.19 32.82 52.06
N PRO A 118 13.01 33.34 52.48
CA PRO A 118 11.86 33.90 51.76
C PRO A 118 11.51 35.33 52.30
N PRO A 119 10.41 36.01 51.86
CA PRO A 119 9.17 35.88 52.64
C PRO A 119 7.84 35.97 51.86
N GLU A 120 6.88 35.20 52.39
CA GLU A 120 5.45 35.45 52.63
C GLU A 120 4.55 36.21 51.61
N SER A 121 3.54 35.43 51.20
CA SER A 121 2.10 35.75 51.25
C SER A 121 1.51 36.69 50.21
N HIS A 122 0.92 36.10 49.16
CA HIS A 122 -0.42 36.50 48.68
C HIS A 122 -1.19 35.28 48.14
N GLU A 123 -2.33 35.00 48.76
CA GLU A 123 -3.44 34.22 48.22
C GLU A 123 -3.76 34.65 46.78
N THR A 124 -4.01 33.69 45.88
CA THR A 124 -5.30 33.51 45.16
C THR A 124 -5.14 32.46 44.03
N ALA A 125 -6.13 31.58 43.93
CA ALA A 125 -6.47 30.67 42.83
C ALA A 125 -5.57 29.42 42.58
N LYS A 126 -6.03 28.28 43.13
CA LYS A 126 -5.74 26.95 42.59
C LYS A 126 -6.21 26.86 41.14
N ALA A 127 -5.29 26.94 40.19
CA ALA A 127 -5.52 26.42 38.84
C ALA A 127 -5.43 24.88 38.90
N PRO A 128 -6.42 24.12 38.42
CA PRO A 128 -6.30 22.67 38.39
C PRO A 128 -5.27 22.29 37.33
N THR A 129 -4.24 21.55 37.76
CA THR A 129 -3.34 20.82 36.87
C THR A 129 -4.20 19.93 35.98
N ARG A 130 -4.33 20.27 34.70
CA ARG A 130 -4.92 19.36 33.70
C ARG A 130 -3.96 18.20 33.54
N GLN A 131 -4.23 17.15 34.30
CA GLN A 131 -3.73 15.82 34.08
C GLN A 131 -4.01 15.45 32.61
N PRO A 132 -3.03 14.92 31.84
CA PRO A 132 -3.30 14.44 30.51
C PRO A 132 -4.42 13.42 30.63
N THR A 133 -5.57 13.71 30.01
CA THR A 133 -6.67 12.77 29.92
C THR A 133 -6.08 11.48 29.37
N ALA A 134 -6.17 10.40 30.13
CA ALA A 134 -5.83 9.08 29.63
C ALA A 134 -6.55 8.93 28.30
N THR A 135 -5.80 8.76 27.20
CA THR A 135 -6.35 8.43 25.90
C THR A 135 -7.30 7.26 26.14
N ALA A 136 -8.59 7.49 25.89
CA ALA A 136 -9.59 6.44 25.99
C ALA A 136 -9.05 5.24 25.21
N ALA A 137 -9.11 4.06 25.82
CA ALA A 137 -8.72 2.85 25.12
C ALA A 137 -9.47 2.82 23.77
N PRO A 138 -8.76 2.63 22.64
CA PRO A 138 -9.41 2.60 21.34
C PRO A 138 -10.55 1.58 21.37
N PRO A 139 -11.68 1.86 20.70
CA PRO A 139 -12.79 0.93 20.66
C PRO A 139 -12.30 -0.45 20.24
N ALA A 140 -12.76 -1.49 20.94
CA ALA A 140 -12.46 -2.86 20.55
C ALA A 140 -13.06 -3.12 19.17
N ALA A 141 -12.21 -3.49 18.21
CA ALA A 141 -12.63 -3.83 16.85
C ALA A 141 -13.66 -4.97 16.88
N ARG A 142 -14.76 -4.84 16.10
CA ARG A 142 -15.91 -5.78 16.16
C ARG A 142 -16.10 -6.64 14.90
N GLY A 143 -15.13 -6.61 13.98
CA GLY A 143 -15.19 -7.29 12.69
C GLY A 143 -14.86 -6.35 11.55
N GLU A 144 -15.19 -6.76 10.33
CA GLU A 144 -14.78 -6.08 9.10
C GLU A 144 -15.55 -4.79 8.79
N LYS A 145 -16.61 -4.47 9.53
CA LYS A 145 -17.46 -3.28 9.30
C LYS A 145 -17.70 -2.51 10.58
N ASP A 146 -17.57 -1.19 10.49
CA ASP A 146 -17.95 -0.26 11.56
C ASP A 146 -18.33 1.10 10.95
N GLY A 147 -19.62 1.42 10.96
CA GLY A 147 -20.17 2.64 10.34
C GLY A 147 -19.76 2.78 8.86
N PRO A 148 -19.07 3.89 8.48
CA PRO A 148 -18.61 4.11 7.11
C PRO A 148 -17.43 3.23 6.70
N LEU A 149 -16.82 2.47 7.62
CA LEU A 149 -15.66 1.63 7.34
C LEU A 149 -16.05 0.21 6.94
N TRP A 150 -15.32 -0.31 5.96
CA TRP A 150 -15.20 -1.74 5.71
C TRP A 150 -13.73 -2.11 5.48
N SER A 151 -13.33 -3.31 5.89
CA SER A 151 -11.98 -3.83 5.66
C SER A 151 -11.97 -5.28 5.24
N ASP A 152 -10.88 -5.69 4.58
CA ASP A 152 -10.60 -7.06 4.20
C ASP A 152 -9.09 -7.33 4.19
N GLY A 153 -8.69 -8.58 4.48
CA GLY A 153 -7.31 -9.03 4.48
C GLY A 153 -7.13 -10.22 3.54
N SER A 154 -6.15 -10.15 2.64
CA SER A 154 -5.86 -11.25 1.70
C SER A 154 -4.37 -11.42 1.45
N VAL A 155 -3.93 -12.66 1.21
CA VAL A 155 -2.57 -12.93 0.72
C VAL A 155 -2.55 -12.68 -0.78
N ASP A 156 -1.56 -11.93 -1.26
CA ASP A 156 -1.43 -11.60 -2.68
C ASP A 156 -1.23 -12.88 -3.51
N PRO A 157 -2.01 -13.10 -4.58
CA PRO A 157 -1.93 -14.30 -5.40
C PRO A 157 -0.62 -14.43 -6.19
N HIS A 158 0.19 -13.36 -6.27
CA HIS A 158 1.53 -13.39 -6.88
C HIS A 158 2.65 -13.65 -5.86
N SER A 159 2.28 -13.97 -4.61
CA SER A 159 3.20 -14.60 -3.66
C SER A 159 3.77 -15.91 -4.23
N ASN A 160 4.92 -16.34 -3.74
CA ASN A 160 5.64 -17.51 -4.24
C ASN A 160 6.22 -18.36 -3.08
N ASP A 161 6.98 -19.40 -3.43
CA ASP A 161 7.53 -20.36 -2.46
C ASP A 161 8.40 -19.74 -1.36
N PHE A 162 8.93 -18.52 -1.51
CA PHE A 162 9.89 -17.94 -0.56
C PHE A 162 9.48 -16.56 -0.04
N TRP A 163 8.43 -15.98 -0.63
CA TRP A 163 8.08 -14.59 -0.44
C TRP A 163 6.57 -14.43 -0.58
N ALA A 164 5.98 -13.64 0.32
CA ALA A 164 4.58 -13.30 0.27
C ALA A 164 4.33 -11.82 0.52
N GLN A 165 3.15 -11.38 0.08
CA GLN A 165 2.59 -10.08 0.42
C GLN A 165 1.21 -10.27 1.02
N SER A 166 0.95 -9.62 2.14
CA SER A 166 -0.37 -9.54 2.75
C SER A 166 -0.97 -8.18 2.43
N ASN A 167 -2.10 -8.17 1.73
CA ASN A 167 -2.87 -6.99 1.33
C ASN A 167 -3.98 -6.72 2.35
N LEU A 168 -4.14 -5.46 2.73
CA LEU A 168 -5.23 -4.96 3.55
C LEU A 168 -6.02 -3.93 2.74
N THR A 169 -7.28 -4.23 2.47
CA THR A 169 -8.21 -3.32 1.81
C THR A 169 -8.99 -2.55 2.87
N LEU A 170 -9.05 -1.22 2.73
CA LEU A 170 -9.88 -0.31 3.52
C LEU A 170 -10.83 0.41 2.57
N LYS A 171 -12.12 0.30 2.82
CA LYS A 171 -13.15 1.14 2.21
C LYS A 171 -13.68 2.10 3.26
N THR A 172 -13.88 3.36 2.86
CA THR A 172 -14.54 4.37 3.68
C THR A 172 -15.47 5.23 2.82
N SER A 173 -16.70 5.43 3.28
CA SER A 173 -17.65 6.37 2.66
C SER A 173 -17.55 7.79 3.22
N GLU A 174 -16.61 8.04 4.13
CA GLU A 174 -16.39 9.36 4.72
C GLU A 174 -14.90 9.72 4.74
N HIS A 175 -14.63 11.02 4.86
CA HIS A 175 -13.28 11.52 5.10
C HIS A 175 -12.77 11.12 6.49
N LEU A 176 -11.60 10.50 6.54
CA LEU A 176 -10.92 10.16 7.78
C LEU A 176 -9.90 11.24 8.15
N THR A 177 -9.94 11.69 9.39
CA THR A 177 -8.97 12.67 9.95
C THR A 177 -7.87 12.01 10.78
N ALA A 178 -8.06 10.75 11.14
CA ALA A 178 -7.05 9.89 11.75
C ALA A 178 -7.22 8.47 11.20
N LEU A 179 -6.11 7.78 11.00
CA LEU A 179 -6.09 6.37 10.61
C LEU A 179 -4.83 5.71 11.17
N THR A 180 -5.01 4.59 11.85
CA THR A 180 -3.94 3.65 12.19
C THR A 180 -4.30 2.29 11.61
N VAL A 181 -3.40 1.71 10.85
CA VAL A 181 -3.52 0.38 10.25
C VAL A 181 -2.42 -0.50 10.83
N GLN A 182 -2.80 -1.64 11.40
CA GLN A 182 -1.87 -2.62 11.91
C GLN A 182 -2.07 -3.95 11.19
N LEU A 183 -1.00 -4.48 10.61
CA LEU A 183 -0.91 -5.82 10.05
C LEU A 183 -0.02 -6.66 10.97
N LYS A 184 -0.48 -7.85 11.35
CA LYS A 184 0.28 -8.85 12.08
C LYS A 184 0.45 -10.09 11.23
N VAL A 185 1.70 -10.39 10.87
CA VAL A 185 2.08 -11.61 10.14
C VAL A 185 2.69 -12.58 11.13
N ALA A 186 2.06 -13.73 11.34
CA ALA A 186 2.55 -14.75 12.25
C ALA A 186 3.89 -15.30 11.78
N GLN A 187 4.83 -15.47 12.71
CA GLN A 187 6.12 -16.08 12.42
C GLN A 187 5.94 -17.59 12.23
N THR A 188 5.91 -18.03 10.97
CA THR A 188 5.83 -19.46 10.58
C THR A 188 7.18 -20.02 10.13
N GLY A 189 8.27 -19.35 10.46
CA GLY A 189 9.63 -19.67 10.01
C GLY A 189 10.08 -18.72 8.91
N GLY A 190 11.26 -18.11 9.09
CA GLY A 190 11.87 -17.25 8.08
C GLY A 190 11.10 -15.96 7.75
N VAL A 191 10.03 -15.62 8.48
CA VAL A 191 9.27 -14.39 8.23
C VAL A 191 10.13 -13.18 8.54
N THR A 192 10.52 -12.44 7.51
CA THR A 192 11.30 -11.20 7.64
C THR A 192 10.81 -10.15 6.65
N SER A 193 10.76 -8.88 7.06
CA SER A 193 10.27 -7.81 6.20
C SER A 193 11.17 -7.59 4.99
N THR A 194 10.57 -7.59 3.80
CA THR A 194 11.20 -7.15 2.55
C THR A 194 10.68 -5.81 2.06
N GLY A 195 9.64 -5.27 2.69
CA GLY A 195 9.13 -3.93 2.38
C GLY A 195 7.65 -3.77 2.69
N ALA A 196 7.11 -2.63 2.32
CA ALA A 196 5.70 -2.31 2.44
C ALA A 196 5.30 -1.32 1.35
N TRP A 197 4.04 -1.35 0.92
CA TRP A 197 3.48 -0.36 0.00
C TRP A 197 2.07 0.03 0.41
N ARG A 198 1.57 1.13 -0.14
CA ARG A 198 0.21 1.62 0.06
C ARG A 198 -0.26 2.44 -1.14
N SER A 199 -1.56 2.45 -1.39
CA SER A 199 -2.17 3.28 -2.45
C SER A 199 -2.29 4.76 -2.06
N LEU A 200 -2.29 5.05 -0.76
CA LEU A 200 -2.30 6.42 -0.23
C LEU A 200 -0.88 7.03 -0.26
N PRO A 201 -0.74 8.37 -0.32
CA PRO A 201 0.56 9.02 -0.39
C PRO A 201 1.51 8.59 0.73
N GLU A 202 2.76 8.28 0.37
CA GLU A 202 3.73 7.80 1.35
C GLU A 202 4.00 8.85 2.44
N ASP A 203 4.19 10.10 2.04
CA ASP A 203 4.56 11.17 2.95
C ASP A 203 3.50 11.50 4.02
N ASP A 204 2.27 11.02 3.86
CA ASP A 204 1.18 11.25 4.80
C ASP A 204 1.19 10.27 5.99
N PHE A 205 2.02 9.23 5.95
CA PHE A 205 2.04 8.18 6.98
C PHE A 205 3.44 8.00 7.58
N THR A 206 3.46 7.62 8.86
CA THR A 206 4.63 7.02 9.51
C THR A 206 4.45 5.50 9.49
N LEU A 207 5.46 4.77 9.02
CA LEU A 207 5.50 3.31 9.03
C LEU A 207 6.52 2.84 10.06
N THR A 208 6.12 1.91 10.92
CA THR A 208 7.02 1.10 11.75
C THR A 208 6.86 -0.37 11.43
N VAL A 209 7.97 -1.10 11.38
CA VAL A 209 7.99 -2.55 11.18
C VAL A 209 8.84 -3.15 12.29
N GLU A 210 8.27 -4.06 13.07
CA GLU A 210 8.96 -4.69 14.19
C GLU A 210 8.55 -6.15 14.36
N GLU A 211 9.44 -6.97 14.92
CA GLU A 211 9.09 -8.30 15.40
C GLU A 211 8.64 -8.20 16.85
N LYS A 212 7.44 -8.70 17.14
CA LYS A 212 6.84 -8.61 18.47
C LYS A 212 5.91 -9.79 18.72
N ASP A 213 6.08 -10.44 19.87
CA ASP A 213 5.22 -11.52 20.37
C ASP A 213 5.00 -12.67 19.36
N GLY A 214 6.01 -12.97 18.54
CA GLY A 214 5.92 -14.01 17.49
C GLY A 214 5.29 -13.54 16.18
N PHE A 215 5.15 -12.23 15.97
CA PHE A 215 4.62 -11.64 14.74
C PHE A 215 5.61 -10.63 14.15
N LEU A 216 5.65 -10.55 12.83
CA LEU A 216 6.14 -9.37 12.12
C LEU A 216 4.98 -8.37 12.00
N VAL A 217 5.11 -7.22 12.64
CA VAL A 217 4.04 -6.23 12.77
C VAL A 217 4.37 -4.98 11.95
N TYR A 218 3.50 -4.66 10.99
CA TYR A 218 3.54 -3.39 10.28
C TYR A 218 2.49 -2.45 10.88
N THR A 219 2.89 -1.23 11.20
CA THR A 219 1.95 -0.20 11.67
C THR A 219 2.11 1.06 10.82
N TRP A 220 1.03 1.47 10.15
CA TRP A 220 0.93 2.74 9.44
C TRP A 220 0.07 3.70 10.26
N VAL A 221 0.60 4.88 10.57
CA VAL A 221 -0.11 5.94 11.29
C VAL A 221 -0.20 7.17 10.41
N LEU A 222 -1.41 7.63 10.12
CA LEU A 222 -1.66 8.88 9.40
C LEU A 222 -1.12 10.04 10.25
N LYS A 223 -0.29 10.89 9.64
CA LYS A 223 0.29 12.06 10.32
C LYS A 223 -0.79 13.10 10.61
N GLU A 224 -0.61 13.84 11.70
CA GLU A 224 -1.53 14.92 12.08
C GLU A 224 -1.76 15.93 10.96
N GLY A 225 -3.01 16.36 10.79
CA GLY A 225 -3.41 17.32 9.74
C GLY A 225 -3.55 16.72 8.34
N ARG A 226 -3.22 15.43 8.14
CA ARG A 226 -3.51 14.71 6.90
C ARG A 226 -4.89 14.08 6.96
N THR A 227 -5.44 13.77 5.79
CA THR A 227 -6.76 13.14 5.69
C THR A 227 -6.74 12.02 4.66
N VAL A 228 -7.60 11.02 4.86
CA VAL A 228 -7.90 10.00 3.86
C VAL A 228 -9.27 10.31 3.30
N ARG A 229 -9.36 10.48 1.99
CA ARG A 229 -10.64 10.76 1.32
C ARG A 229 -11.48 9.48 1.20
N GLU A 230 -12.77 9.66 0.98
CA GLU A 230 -13.68 8.55 0.66
C GLU A 230 -13.16 7.72 -0.53
N GLY A 231 -13.41 6.42 -0.48
CA GLY A 231 -12.99 5.47 -1.51
C GLY A 231 -12.43 4.17 -0.94
N GLU A 232 -11.63 3.51 -1.78
CA GLU A 232 -10.99 2.24 -1.49
C GLU A 232 -9.46 2.41 -1.54
N TRP A 233 -8.80 1.88 -0.52
CA TRP A 233 -7.37 2.05 -0.28
C TRP A 233 -6.76 0.72 0.12
N VAL A 234 -5.51 0.48 -0.31
CA VAL A 234 -4.78 -0.74 0.00
C VAL A 234 -3.49 -0.40 0.74
N PHE A 235 -3.19 -1.19 1.76
CA PHE A 235 -1.89 -1.27 2.43
C PHE A 235 -1.35 -2.69 2.25
N ALA A 236 -0.03 -2.86 2.16
CA ALA A 236 0.54 -4.19 2.13
C ALA A 236 1.88 -4.28 2.85
N GLY A 237 2.06 -5.39 3.57
CA GLY A 237 3.34 -5.82 4.12
C GLY A 237 3.91 -6.94 3.24
N GLN A 238 5.19 -6.83 2.89
CA GLN A 238 5.91 -7.77 2.03
C GLN A 238 7.01 -8.44 2.84
N TYR A 239 7.10 -9.77 2.79
CA TYR A 239 8.01 -10.51 3.63
C TYR A 239 8.50 -11.80 2.98
N ASP A 240 9.74 -12.17 3.27
CA ASP A 240 10.25 -13.51 3.02
C ASP A 240 9.61 -14.48 4.01
N HIS A 241 9.57 -15.78 3.69
CA HIS A 241 9.18 -16.84 4.62
C HIS A 241 9.91 -18.15 4.30
N GLU A 242 9.80 -19.12 5.20
CA GLU A 242 10.31 -20.48 4.96
C GLU A 242 9.71 -21.06 3.67
N ARG A 243 10.52 -21.84 2.96
CA ARG A 243 10.15 -22.37 1.65
C ARG A 243 8.83 -23.16 1.70
N GLY A 244 7.86 -22.79 0.88
CA GLY A 244 6.58 -23.47 0.71
C GLY A 244 5.45 -22.49 0.45
N GLY A 245 4.21 -22.96 0.62
CA GLY A 245 3.06 -22.06 0.63
C GLY A 245 2.99 -21.26 1.93
N ARG A 246 2.46 -20.04 1.86
CA ARG A 246 2.23 -19.19 3.03
C ARG A 246 1.00 -19.66 3.82
N ASP A 247 1.20 -20.04 5.09
CA ASP A 247 0.11 -20.37 6.04
C ASP A 247 -0.35 -19.14 6.84
N ALA A 248 -1.26 -18.36 6.28
CA ALA A 248 -1.74 -17.10 6.85
C ALA A 248 -2.88 -17.24 7.88
N LYS A 249 -3.21 -18.45 8.35
CA LYS A 249 -4.36 -18.67 9.25
C LYS A 249 -4.30 -17.91 10.58
N ASP A 250 -3.09 -17.60 11.03
CA ASP A 250 -2.83 -16.90 12.29
C ASP A 250 -2.49 -15.41 12.05
N ASP A 251 -2.55 -14.95 10.80
CA ASP A 251 -2.39 -13.53 10.45
C ASP A 251 -3.66 -12.77 10.80
N SER A 252 -3.48 -11.52 11.19
CA SER A 252 -4.60 -10.65 11.52
C SER A 252 -4.28 -9.21 11.23
N TYR A 253 -5.32 -8.39 11.16
CA TYR A 253 -5.18 -6.96 11.06
C TYR A 253 -6.21 -6.24 11.90
N ALA A 254 -5.89 -4.99 12.23
CA ALA A 254 -6.81 -4.08 12.87
C ALA A 254 -6.59 -2.67 12.34
N MET A 255 -7.67 -1.93 12.20
CA MET A 255 -7.65 -0.53 11.80
C MET A 255 -8.50 0.29 12.77
N THR A 256 -8.00 1.46 13.15
CA THR A 256 -8.78 2.46 13.89
C THR A 256 -8.76 3.75 13.11
N ALA A 257 -9.91 4.40 12.98
CA ALA A 257 -10.02 5.67 12.29
C ALA A 257 -10.90 6.68 13.03
N THR A 258 -10.84 7.93 12.61
CA THR A 258 -11.78 8.98 13.02
C THR A 258 -12.48 9.55 11.80
N ALA A 259 -13.81 9.47 11.77
CA ALA A 259 -14.67 10.01 10.72
C ALA A 259 -15.77 10.85 11.39
N GLY A 260 -16.06 12.06 10.89
CA GLY A 260 -17.10 12.93 11.47
C GLY A 260 -16.89 13.32 12.95
N GLY A 261 -15.71 13.08 13.53
CA GLY A 261 -15.43 13.27 14.96
C GLY A 261 -15.69 12.03 15.82
N GLU A 262 -16.15 10.92 15.23
CA GLU A 262 -16.37 9.64 15.89
C GLU A 262 -15.19 8.70 15.66
N GLN A 263 -14.85 7.90 16.67
CA GLN A 263 -13.80 6.88 16.57
C GLN A 263 -14.41 5.53 16.19
N LEU A 264 -13.85 4.93 15.15
CA LEU A 264 -14.34 3.70 14.52
C LEU A 264 -13.21 2.66 14.51
N SER A 265 -13.56 1.37 14.50
CA SER A 265 -12.57 0.31 14.38
C SER A 265 -13.09 -0.92 13.66
N VAL A 266 -12.27 -1.41 12.73
CA VAL A 266 -12.47 -2.66 11.99
C VAL A 266 -11.27 -3.59 12.18
N ALA A 267 -11.50 -4.88 12.10
CA ALA A 267 -10.47 -5.91 12.19
C ALA A 267 -10.92 -7.18 11.46
N GLY A 268 -9.95 -8.00 11.10
CA GLY A 268 -10.19 -9.28 10.45
C GLY A 268 -8.96 -10.16 10.43
N ASP A 269 -9.08 -11.28 9.73
CA ASP A 269 -8.02 -12.24 9.49
C ASP A 269 -7.72 -12.37 7.99
N PHE A 270 -7.02 -13.43 7.61
CA PHE A 270 -6.65 -13.76 6.24
C PHE A 270 -7.22 -15.12 5.81
N ALA A 271 -8.28 -15.59 6.50
CA ALA A 271 -8.97 -16.80 6.10
C ALA A 271 -9.69 -16.57 4.77
N PRO A 272 -9.71 -17.55 3.85
CA PRO A 272 -10.51 -17.45 2.65
C PRO A 272 -12.00 -17.37 3.01
N HIS A 273 -12.70 -16.34 2.53
CA HIS A 273 -14.16 -16.25 2.64
C HIS A 273 -14.81 -17.26 1.69
N ASP A 274 -15.54 -18.24 2.24
CA ASP A 274 -16.38 -19.13 1.44
C ASP A 274 -17.64 -18.36 0.99
N ASP A 275 -17.75 -18.03 -0.30
CA ASP A 275 -18.92 -17.38 -0.92
C ASP A 275 -20.16 -18.32 -1.01
N ASN A 276 -20.55 -19.03 0.06
CA ASN A 276 -21.58 -20.08 -0.01
C ASN A 276 -22.85 -19.84 0.84
N ASP A 277 -23.16 -18.62 1.26
CA ASP A 277 -24.41 -18.29 1.97
C ASP A 277 -25.55 -17.86 1.03
N SER A 278 -25.74 -18.59 -0.09
CA SER A 278 -26.90 -18.41 -0.97
C SER A 278 -27.44 -19.75 -1.47
N ALA A 279 -27.73 -20.66 -0.54
CA ALA A 279 -28.54 -21.85 -0.81
C ALA A 279 -29.25 -22.35 0.46
N ALA A 280 -30.06 -21.49 1.08
CA ALA A 280 -31.04 -21.93 2.06
C ALA A 280 -32.34 -21.17 1.79
N ASP A 281 -33.18 -21.76 0.93
CA ASP A 281 -34.64 -21.82 1.08
C ASP A 281 -35.24 -22.40 -0.20
N GLY A 282 -35.54 -23.70 -0.16
CA GLY A 282 -36.25 -24.34 -1.25
C GLY A 282 -36.26 -25.85 -1.20
N ASP A 283 -36.79 -26.44 -0.12
CA ASP A 283 -37.59 -27.67 -0.26
C ASP A 283 -38.45 -27.96 0.98
N SER A 284 -39.78 -27.81 0.84
CA SER A 284 -40.85 -28.70 1.34
C SER A 284 -42.23 -28.09 1.04
#